data_AF-A0AA51YK59-F1
#
_entry.id   AF-A0AA51YK59-F1
#
_cell.length_a   1.000
_cell.length_b   1.000
_cell.length_c   1.000
_cell.angle_alpha   90.00
_cell.angle_beta   90.00
_cell.angle_gamma   90.00
#
_symmetry.space_group_name_H-M   'P 1'
#
loop_
_entity.id
_entity.type
_entity.pdbx_description
1 polymer ?
#
loop_
_entity_poly.entity_id
_entity_poly.type
_entity_poly.pdbx_seq_one_letter_code
_entity_poly.pdbx_strand_id
1 'polypeptide(L)'
;MRVSMDIELKDIPGQLLLALRPVSEFKGNLISVVHHHEKRTPRGTIPVQIVFETKPDNLNNIISSLEESDIGIARIDEKRYFEHGAVILIGHIVHTDIQDTIDTIDNTGYAEVVDLNLSMPKIKMPSSASLKIDAVSKEHLASAIELLKDIAKKKDLLVIEPIKSELGAV
;
A
#
# COMPACT_ATOMS: atom_id res chain seq x y z
N MET A 1 -4.79 -6.36 2.89
CA MET A 1 -4.30 -5.84 1.60
C MET A 1 -5.43 -5.10 0.91
N ARG A 2 -5.12 -4.07 0.12
CA ARG A 2 -6.09 -3.44 -0.78
C ARG A 2 -5.90 -4.01 -2.18
N VAL A 3 -7.00 -4.36 -2.82
CA VAL A 3 -7.04 -4.92 -4.17
C VAL A 3 -7.87 -3.99 -5.03
N SER A 4 -7.33 -3.59 -6.17
CA SER A 4 -8.06 -2.94 -7.25
C SER A 4 -8.22 -3.95 -8.38
N MET A 5 -9.46 -4.23 -8.76
CA MET A 5 -9.79 -5.21 -9.78
C MET A 5 -10.64 -4.55 -10.86
N ASP A 6 -10.22 -4.70 -12.10
CA ASP A 6 -11.02 -4.34 -13.26
C ASP A 6 -11.73 -5.60 -13.75
N ILE A 7 -13.06 -5.58 -13.71
CA ILE A 7 -13.91 -6.68 -14.16
C ILE A 7 -14.78 -6.25 -15.34
N GLU A 8 -15.21 -7.23 -16.12
CA GLU A 8 -16.07 -7.08 -17.28
C GLU A 8 -17.43 -7.74 -17.03
N LEU A 9 -18.49 -6.93 -16.99
CA LEU A 9 -19.85 -7.41 -16.75
C LEU A 9 -20.66 -7.48 -18.03
N LYS A 10 -21.57 -8.46 -18.10
CA LYS A 10 -22.59 -8.50 -19.14
C LYS A 10 -23.66 -7.43 -18.86
N ASP A 11 -24.21 -6.86 -19.92
CA ASP A 11 -25.30 -5.86 -19.87
C ASP A 11 -26.65 -6.54 -19.58
N ILE A 12 -26.77 -7.17 -18.40
CA ILE A 12 -28.00 -7.81 -17.90
C ILE A 12 -28.25 -7.41 -16.43
N PRO A 13 -29.52 -7.30 -16.00
CA PRO A 13 -29.86 -6.95 -14.62
C PRO A 13 -29.24 -7.94 -13.61
N GLY A 14 -28.76 -7.40 -12.49
CA GLY A 14 -28.22 -8.20 -11.38
C GLY A 14 -26.75 -8.60 -11.49
N GLN A 15 -26.08 -8.33 -12.62
CA GLN A 15 -24.66 -8.69 -12.79
C GLN A 15 -23.71 -8.04 -11.78
N LEU A 16 -23.94 -6.75 -11.47
CA LEU A 16 -23.11 -6.08 -10.45
C LEU A 16 -23.25 -6.74 -9.08
N LEU A 17 -24.45 -7.21 -8.71
CA LEU A 17 -24.67 -7.91 -7.45
C LEU A 17 -23.94 -9.26 -7.44
N LEU A 18 -23.96 -10.00 -8.55
CA LEU A 18 -23.21 -11.24 -8.69
C LEU A 18 -21.71 -11.01 -8.54
N ALA A 19 -21.18 -9.93 -9.09
CA ALA A 19 -19.76 -9.58 -8.99
C ALA A 19 -19.32 -9.18 -7.58
N LEU A 20 -20.21 -8.57 -6.80
CA LEU A 20 -19.89 -8.15 -5.43
C LEU A 20 -20.09 -9.26 -4.40
N ARG A 21 -20.85 -10.31 -4.74
CA ARG A 21 -21.16 -11.43 -3.83
C ARG A 21 -19.90 -12.13 -3.31
N PRO A 22 -18.92 -12.52 -4.16
CA PRO A 22 -17.69 -13.17 -3.68
C PRO A 22 -16.91 -12.31 -2.69
N VAL A 23 -16.79 -11.00 -2.96
CA VAL A 23 -16.12 -10.06 -2.05
C VAL A 23 -16.80 -10.07 -0.68
N SER A 24 -18.14 -10.06 -0.64
CA SER A 24 -18.90 -10.14 0.61
C SER A 24 -18.78 -11.50 1.31
N GLU A 25 -18.85 -12.61 0.57
CA GLU A 25 -18.77 -13.98 1.11
C GLU A 25 -17.42 -14.24 1.79
N PHE A 26 -16.34 -13.73 1.21
CA PHE A 26 -14.98 -13.82 1.78
C PHE A 26 -14.65 -12.68 2.74
N LYS A 27 -15.66 -11.98 3.28
CA LYS A 27 -15.52 -10.89 4.26
C LYS A 27 -14.58 -9.75 3.82
N GLY A 28 -14.53 -9.48 2.52
CA GLY A 28 -13.85 -8.31 1.98
C GLY A 28 -14.61 -7.03 2.30
N ASN A 29 -13.86 -5.98 2.67
CA ASN A 29 -14.40 -4.65 2.89
C ASN A 29 -14.39 -3.86 1.57
N LEU A 30 -15.57 -3.53 1.05
CA LEU A 30 -15.70 -2.80 -0.21
C LEU A 30 -15.40 -1.30 0.01
N ILE A 31 -14.45 -0.75 -0.75
CA ILE A 31 -14.04 0.65 -0.64
C ILE A 31 -14.69 1.50 -1.73
N SER A 32 -14.66 1.02 -2.97
CA SER A 32 -15.20 1.77 -4.10
C SER A 32 -15.63 0.82 -5.22
N VAL A 33 -16.68 1.21 -5.92
CA VAL A 33 -17.14 0.57 -7.16
C VAL A 33 -17.39 1.69 -8.16
N VAL A 34 -16.65 1.64 -9.28
CA VAL A 34 -16.80 2.60 -10.37
C VAL A 34 -17.32 1.86 -11.59
N HIS A 35 -18.53 2.20 -12.00
CA HIS A 35 -19.20 1.58 -13.13
C HIS A 35 -19.14 2.51 -14.34
N HIS A 36 -18.47 2.08 -15.42
CA HIS A 36 -18.33 2.87 -16.63
C HIS A 36 -19.41 2.53 -17.66
N HIS A 37 -20.67 2.84 -17.38
CA HIS A 37 -21.81 2.55 -18.27
C HIS A 37 -21.66 3.07 -19.70
N GLU A 38 -20.97 4.19 -19.90
CA GLU A 38 -20.77 4.79 -21.23
C GLU A 38 -19.64 4.14 -22.03
N LYS A 39 -18.80 3.32 -21.38
CA LYS A 39 -17.71 2.59 -22.05
C LYS A 39 -18.14 1.15 -22.25
N ARG A 40 -18.03 0.68 -23.49
CA ARG A 40 -18.16 -0.75 -23.82
C ARG A 40 -16.79 -1.27 -24.20
N THR A 41 -16.44 -2.44 -23.70
CA THR A 41 -15.26 -3.16 -24.18
C THR A 41 -15.51 -3.63 -25.62
N PRO A 42 -14.47 -4.03 -26.38
CA PRO A 42 -14.66 -4.65 -27.70
C PRO A 42 -15.55 -5.89 -27.68
N ARG A 43 -15.72 -6.53 -26.52
CA ARG A 43 -16.59 -7.70 -26.29
C ARG A 43 -18.04 -7.32 -25.95
N GLY A 44 -18.38 -6.03 -25.90
CA GLY A 44 -19.71 -5.55 -25.55
C GLY A 44 -20.05 -5.65 -24.06
N THR A 45 -19.05 -5.92 -23.21
CA THR A 45 -19.18 -5.93 -21.74
C THR A 45 -18.98 -4.52 -21.18
N ILE A 46 -19.51 -4.29 -19.97
CA ILE A 46 -19.36 -3.04 -19.25
C ILE A 46 -18.20 -3.19 -18.25
N PRO A 47 -17.16 -2.36 -18.35
CA PRO A 47 -16.06 -2.41 -17.39
C PRO A 47 -16.47 -1.79 -16.06
N VAL A 48 -16.15 -2.49 -14.99
CA VAL A 48 -16.34 -2.05 -13.60
C VAL A 48 -15.02 -2.16 -12.87
N GLN A 49 -14.60 -1.07 -12.24
CA GLN A 49 -13.47 -1.09 -11.33
C GLN A 49 -13.99 -1.27 -9.91
N ILE A 50 -13.46 -2.26 -9.19
CA ILE A 50 -13.79 -2.53 -7.81
C ILE A 50 -12.52 -2.39 -6.97
N VAL A 51 -12.59 -1.61 -5.90
CA VAL A 51 -11.53 -1.51 -4.90
C VAL A 51 -12.06 -2.06 -3.59
N PHE A 52 -11.37 -3.06 -3.04
CA PHE A 52 -11.76 -3.70 -1.79
C PHE A 52 -10.53 -4.07 -0.96
N GLU A 53 -10.74 -4.26 0.33
CA GLU A 53 -9.73 -4.74 1.28
C GLU A 53 -10.06 -6.15 1.71
N THR A 54 -9.08 -7.03 1.67
CA THR A 54 -9.26 -8.43 2.08
C THR A 54 -7.98 -9.00 2.70
N LYS A 55 -8.09 -10.19 3.27
CA LYS A 55 -6.94 -10.98 3.70
C LYS A 55 -6.23 -11.59 2.49
N PRO A 56 -4.89 -11.72 2.50
CA PRO A 56 -4.15 -12.34 1.39
C PRO A 56 -4.72 -13.70 0.97
N ASP A 57 -5.04 -14.55 1.94
CA ASP A 57 -5.53 -15.92 1.72
C ASP A 57 -6.91 -15.95 1.02
N ASN A 58 -7.67 -14.86 1.09
CA ASN A 58 -9.02 -14.77 0.53
C ASN A 58 -9.02 -14.31 -0.93
N LEU A 59 -7.96 -13.66 -1.41
CA LEU A 59 -7.94 -13.10 -2.76
C LEU A 59 -8.12 -14.18 -3.84
N ASN A 60 -7.37 -15.27 -3.74
CA ASN A 60 -7.48 -16.39 -4.69
C ASN A 60 -8.90 -16.97 -4.71
N ASN A 61 -9.55 -17.09 -3.55
CA ASN A 61 -10.92 -17.60 -3.47
C ASN A 61 -11.93 -16.64 -4.11
N ILE A 62 -11.74 -15.33 -3.94
CA ILE A 62 -12.57 -14.30 -4.60
C ILE A 62 -12.41 -14.39 -6.12
N ILE A 63 -11.18 -14.52 -6.62
CA ILE A 63 -10.88 -14.65 -8.05
C ILE A 63 -11.57 -15.89 -8.62
N SER A 64 -11.39 -17.06 -8.01
CA SER A 64 -12.01 -18.30 -8.47
C SER A 64 -13.54 -18.21 -8.48
N SER A 65 -14.14 -17.61 -7.45
CA SER A 65 -15.60 -17.45 -7.38
C SER A 65 -16.17 -16.49 -8.44
N LEU A 66 -15.41 -15.45 -8.82
CA LEU A 66 -15.76 -14.57 -9.93
C LEU A 66 -15.70 -15.30 -11.28
N GLU A 67 -14.66 -16.11 -11.51
CA GLU A 67 -14.51 -16.93 -12.72
C GLU A 67 -15.64 -17.97 -12.83
N GLU A 68 -16.00 -18.64 -11.72
CA GLU A 68 -17.15 -19.56 -11.65
C GLU A 68 -18.48 -18.87 -11.95
N SER A 69 -18.58 -17.57 -11.68
CA SER A 69 -19.75 -16.74 -11.96
C SER A 69 -19.78 -16.18 -13.39
N ASP A 70 -18.85 -16.61 -14.25
CA ASP A 70 -18.71 -16.17 -15.66
C ASP A 70 -18.48 -14.66 -15.77
N ILE A 71 -17.75 -14.08 -14.80
CA ILE A 71 -17.34 -12.68 -14.76
C ILE A 71 -15.88 -12.59 -15.20
N GLY A 72 -15.62 -11.84 -16.27
CA GLY A 72 -14.27 -11.66 -16.78
C GLY A 72 -13.45 -10.72 -15.88
N ILE A 73 -12.23 -11.11 -15.54
CA ILE A 73 -11.28 -10.25 -14.83
C ILE A 73 -10.26 -9.74 -15.86
N ALA A 74 -10.21 -8.42 -16.06
CA ALA A 74 -9.30 -7.79 -17.01
C ALA A 74 -7.93 -7.47 -16.36
N ARG A 75 -7.95 -7.01 -15.11
CA ARG A 75 -6.74 -6.63 -14.37
C ARG A 75 -6.94 -6.78 -12.87
N ILE A 76 -5.87 -7.16 -12.18
CA ILE A 76 -5.77 -7.17 -10.73
C ILE A 76 -4.52 -6.36 -10.35
N ASP A 77 -4.67 -5.45 -9.40
CA ASP A 77 -3.58 -4.69 -8.78
C ASP A 77 -3.69 -4.81 -7.26
N GLU A 78 -2.62 -5.28 -6.63
CA GLU A 78 -2.56 -5.58 -5.20
C GLU A 78 -1.61 -4.61 -4.50
N LYS A 79 -2.12 -3.90 -3.50
CA LYS A 79 -1.32 -3.01 -2.64
C LYS A 79 -1.35 -3.50 -1.21
N ARG A 80 -0.21 -4.02 -0.76
CA ARG A 80 -0.02 -4.54 0.61
C ARG A 80 0.17 -3.42 1.63
N TYR A 81 0.85 -2.35 1.22
CA TYR A 81 1.12 -1.16 2.02
C TYR A 81 0.34 0.03 1.46
N PHE A 82 -0.32 0.79 2.33
CA PHE A 82 -1.22 1.88 1.93
C PHE A 82 -1.08 3.13 2.78
N GLU A 83 -0.30 3.07 3.87
CA GLU A 83 0.07 4.24 4.63
C GLU A 83 1.52 4.59 4.33
N HIS A 84 1.79 5.88 4.16
CA HIS A 84 3.09 6.38 3.76
C HIS A 84 3.60 7.37 4.80
N GLY A 85 4.84 7.20 5.22
CA GLY A 85 5.57 8.15 6.04
C GLY A 85 6.85 8.56 5.36
N ALA A 86 7.27 9.81 5.53
CA ALA A 86 8.59 10.26 5.14
C ALA A 86 9.34 10.69 6.41
N VAL A 87 10.61 10.34 6.53
CA VAL A 87 11.44 10.71 7.69
C VAL A 87 12.78 11.21 7.20
N ILE A 88 13.33 12.24 7.84
CA ILE A 88 14.68 12.72 7.56
C ILE A 88 15.61 12.27 8.70
N LEU A 89 16.72 11.64 8.34
CA LEU A 89 17.84 11.31 9.21
C LEU A 89 18.98 12.30 8.97
N ILE A 90 19.64 12.75 10.03
CA ILE A 90 20.84 13.60 9.97
C ILE A 90 21.91 13.02 10.89
N GLY A 91 23.12 12.80 10.37
CA GLY A 91 24.26 12.29 11.13
C GLY A 91 25.23 11.50 10.26
N HIS A 92 26.05 10.64 10.86
CA HIS A 92 27.02 9.82 10.11
C HIS A 92 26.40 8.54 9.50
N ILE A 93 25.34 8.72 8.72
CA ILE A 93 24.42 7.66 8.25
C ILE A 93 25.14 6.48 7.56
N VAL A 94 26.13 6.78 6.72
CA VAL A 94 26.90 5.74 5.99
C VAL A 94 27.83 4.97 6.93
N HIS A 95 28.45 5.64 7.89
CA HIS A 95 29.35 5.00 8.86
C HIS A 95 28.59 4.17 9.90
N THR A 96 27.33 4.52 10.15
CA THR A 96 26.45 3.83 11.12
C THR A 96 25.66 2.69 10.49
N ASP A 97 26.03 2.27 9.28
CA ASP A 97 25.37 1.19 8.52
C ASP A 97 23.88 1.46 8.26
N ILE A 98 23.61 2.13 7.13
CA ILE A 98 22.23 2.40 6.69
C ILE A 98 21.50 1.13 6.26
N GLN A 99 22.23 0.11 5.81
CA GLN A 99 21.64 -1.14 5.36
C GLN A 99 20.98 -1.86 6.53
N ASP A 100 21.67 -1.97 7.66
CA ASP A 100 21.11 -2.53 8.90
C ASP A 100 19.82 -1.81 9.35
N THR A 101 19.75 -0.49 9.18
CA THR A 101 18.54 0.28 9.50
C THR A 101 17.37 -0.09 8.57
N ILE A 102 17.63 -0.26 7.28
CA ILE A 102 16.60 -0.64 6.28
C ILE A 102 16.14 -2.07 6.55
N ASP A 103 17.07 -3.01 6.66
CA ASP A 103 16.78 -4.42 6.90
C ASP A 103 15.97 -4.62 8.18
N THR A 104 16.23 -3.83 9.23
CA THR A 104 15.46 -3.91 10.48
C THR A 104 14.00 -3.50 10.30
N ILE A 105 13.73 -2.52 9.44
CA ILE A 105 12.36 -2.07 9.15
C ILE A 105 11.66 -3.10 8.26
N ASP A 106 12.33 -3.55 7.20
CA ASP A 106 11.73 -4.48 6.22
C ASP A 106 11.43 -5.85 6.86
N ASN A 107 12.28 -6.31 7.78
CA ASN A 107 12.07 -7.57 8.52
C ASN A 107 10.88 -7.52 9.49
N THR A 108 10.26 -6.37 9.74
CA THR A 108 9.03 -6.29 10.54
C THR A 108 7.84 -6.96 9.85
N GLY A 109 7.87 -7.07 8.52
CA GLY A 109 6.81 -7.69 7.71
C GLY A 109 5.52 -6.87 7.59
N TYR A 110 5.45 -5.70 8.22
CA TYR A 110 4.32 -4.77 8.16
C TYR A 110 4.71 -3.36 7.67
N ALA A 111 5.99 -3.09 7.48
CA ALA A 111 6.51 -1.85 6.92
C ALA A 111 7.73 -2.14 6.03
N GLU A 112 7.94 -1.29 5.03
CA GLU A 112 9.03 -1.42 4.05
C GLU A 112 9.57 -0.04 3.67
N VAL A 113 10.89 0.08 3.51
CA VAL A 113 11.52 1.30 3.00
C VAL A 113 11.44 1.30 1.47
N VAL A 114 10.63 2.18 0.90
CA VAL A 114 10.37 2.22 -0.55
C VAL A 114 11.17 3.28 -1.31
N ASP A 115 11.76 4.25 -0.60
CA ASP A 115 12.62 5.27 -1.19
C ASP A 115 13.69 5.74 -0.18
N LEU A 116 14.89 5.99 -0.70
CA LEU A 116 16.04 6.50 0.05
C LEU A 116 16.77 7.52 -0.82
N ASN A 117 16.84 8.77 -0.36
CA ASN A 117 17.72 9.78 -0.93
C ASN A 117 18.77 10.16 0.11
N LEU A 118 20.05 10.02 -0.25
CA LEU A 118 21.19 10.31 0.62
C LEU A 118 21.99 11.49 0.04
N SER A 119 22.25 12.49 0.88
CA SER A 119 23.18 13.58 0.59
C SER A 119 24.39 13.49 1.50
N MET A 120 25.57 13.32 0.90
CA MET A 120 26.84 13.26 1.61
C MET A 120 27.79 14.33 1.04
N PRO A 121 27.82 15.54 1.64
CA PRO A 121 28.58 16.65 1.08
C PRO A 121 30.10 16.44 1.15
N LYS A 122 30.61 15.82 2.23
CA LYS A 122 32.01 15.39 2.37
C LYS A 122 32.08 14.16 3.28
N ILE A 123 33.12 13.34 3.11
CA ILE A 123 33.32 12.07 3.84
C ILE A 123 33.27 12.24 5.37
N LYS A 124 33.80 13.33 5.91
CA LYS A 124 33.86 13.57 7.37
C LYS A 124 32.74 14.46 7.92
N MET A 125 31.85 14.96 7.06
CA MET A 125 30.73 15.80 7.48
C MET A 125 29.48 14.93 7.72
N PRO A 126 28.54 15.38 8.55
CA PRO A 126 27.26 14.68 8.68
C PRO A 126 26.56 14.59 7.32
N SER A 127 26.02 13.41 7.05
CA SER A 127 25.14 13.13 5.91
C SER A 127 23.69 13.36 6.31
N SER A 128 22.84 13.59 5.32
CA SER A 128 21.39 13.58 5.50
C SER A 128 20.76 12.52 4.60
N ALA A 129 19.76 11.82 5.11
CA ALA A 129 18.97 10.89 4.32
C ALA A 129 17.48 11.19 4.48
N SER A 130 16.73 11.20 3.39
CA SER A 130 15.27 11.11 3.45
C SER A 130 14.85 9.68 3.13
N LEU A 131 14.07 9.09 4.02
CA LEU A 131 13.50 7.76 3.89
C LEU A 131 12.00 7.88 3.66
N LYS A 132 11.46 7.09 2.74
CA LYS A 132 10.02 6.87 2.62
C LYS A 132 9.69 5.45 3.07
N ILE A 133 8.76 5.34 4.00
CA ILE A 133 8.32 4.08 4.60
C ILE A 133 6.86 3.86 4.23
N ASP A 134 6.57 2.71 3.67
CA ASP A 134 5.23 2.25 3.38
C ASP A 134 4.83 1.20 4.42
N ALA A 135 3.62 1.28 4.96
CA ALA A 135 3.15 0.37 6.00
C ALA A 135 1.73 -0.15 5.74
N VAL A 136 1.41 -1.28 6.38
CA VAL A 136 0.12 -1.97 6.28
C VAL A 136 -0.98 -1.26 7.06
N SER A 137 -0.69 -0.33 7.96
CA SER A 137 -1.70 0.52 8.62
C SER A 137 -1.04 1.73 9.27
N LYS A 138 -1.84 2.68 9.77
CA LYS A 138 -1.34 3.87 10.48
C LYS A 138 -0.61 3.50 11.76
N GLU A 139 -1.10 2.48 12.46
CA GLU A 139 -0.49 1.94 13.67
C GLU A 139 0.86 1.29 13.38
N HIS A 140 0.94 0.50 12.30
CA HIS A 140 2.19 -0.11 11.84
C HIS A 140 3.19 0.93 11.36
N LEU A 141 2.73 1.99 10.68
CA LEU A 141 3.58 3.11 10.28
C LEU A 141 4.17 3.81 11.51
N ALA A 142 3.33 4.13 12.49
CA ALA A 142 3.78 4.74 13.75
C ALA A 142 4.80 3.83 14.46
N SER A 143 4.53 2.52 14.51
CA SER A 143 5.43 1.54 15.12
C SER A 143 6.78 1.46 14.39
N ALA A 144 6.78 1.51 13.06
CA ALA A 144 7.99 1.52 12.25
C ALA A 144 8.82 2.80 12.45
N ILE A 145 8.15 3.96 12.57
CA ILE A 145 8.81 5.24 12.86
C ILE A 145 9.43 5.23 14.26
N GLU A 146 8.74 4.70 15.28
CA GLU A 146 9.30 4.55 16.63
C GLU A 146 10.51 3.61 16.64
N LEU A 147 10.42 2.48 15.93
CA LEU A 147 11.55 1.56 15.76
C LEU A 147 12.76 2.27 15.11
N LEU A 148 12.51 3.07 14.07
CA LEU A 148 13.54 3.86 13.41
C LEU A 148 14.16 4.89 14.37
N LYS A 149 13.37 5.52 15.26
CA LYS A 149 13.90 6.42 16.31
C LYS A 149 14.81 5.69 17.29
N ASP A 150 14.44 4.50 17.71
CA ASP A 150 15.27 3.70 18.62
C ASP A 150 16.60 3.31 17.98
N ILE A 151 16.58 2.94 16.69
CA ILE A 151 17.80 2.65 15.91
C ILE A 151 18.65 3.92 15.77
N ALA A 152 18.03 5.03 15.39
CA ALA A 152 18.70 6.32 15.22
C ALA A 152 19.36 6.79 16.52
N LYS A 153 18.68 6.64 17.66
CA LYS A 153 19.23 6.99 18.98
C LYS A 153 20.46 6.15 19.34
N LYS A 154 20.46 4.85 19.01
CA LYS A 154 21.64 3.98 19.20
C LYS A 154 22.80 4.37 18.29
N LYS A 155 22.50 4.90 17.11
CA LYS A 155 23.45 5.31 16.07
C LYS A 155 23.84 6.80 16.14
N ASP A 156 23.38 7.54 17.16
CA ASP A 156 23.58 8.99 17.30
C ASP A 156 23.14 9.78 16.05
N LEU A 157 21.98 9.41 15.50
CA LEU A 157 21.33 10.07 14.38
C LEU A 157 20.14 10.91 14.85
N LEU A 158 20.02 12.11 14.31
CA LEU A 158 18.84 12.95 14.52
C LEU A 158 17.73 12.52 13.55
N VAL A 159 16.54 12.29 14.08
CA VAL A 159 15.33 11.97 13.32
C VAL A 159 14.42 13.18 13.28
N ILE A 160 13.99 13.57 12.08
CA ILE A 160 13.00 14.62 11.85
C ILE A 160 11.78 13.98 11.20
N GLU A 161 10.66 14.08 11.91
CA GLU A 161 9.36 13.66 11.43
C GLU A 161 8.63 14.82 10.75
N PRO A 162 7.79 14.53 9.74
CA PRO A 162 6.93 15.50 9.12
C PRO A 162 5.87 15.91 10.14
N ILE A 163 5.56 17.20 10.17
CA ILE A 163 4.47 17.71 11.02
C ILE A 163 3.19 17.01 10.56
N LYS A 164 2.50 16.33 11.48
CA LYS A 164 1.18 15.76 11.21
C LYS A 164 0.27 16.91 10.82
N SER A 165 0.01 17.03 9.51
CA SER A 165 -0.96 17.99 9.02
C SER A 165 -2.35 17.48 9.39
N GLU A 166 -2.95 18.06 10.42
CA GLU A 166 -4.41 17.95 10.66
C GLU A 166 -5.20 18.81 9.66
N LEU A 167 -4.76 18.94 8.40
CA LEU A 167 -5.60 19.48 7.33
C LEU A 167 -6.38 18.33 6.69
N GLY A 168 -7.28 17.76 7.50
CA GLY A 168 -8.47 17.10 6.99
C GLY A 168 -9.37 18.14 6.33
N ALA A 169 -9.79 17.82 5.11
CA ALA A 169 -10.83 18.48 4.34
C ALA A 169 -11.89 19.20 5.18
N VAL A 170 -12.05 20.50 4.91
CA VAL A 170 -13.33 21.21 5.06
C VAL A 170 -13.90 21.39 3.67
#